data_AF-A0A1V1WTC2-F1
#
_entry.id   AF-A0A1V1WTC2-F1
#
_cell.length_a   1.000
_cell.length_b   1.000
_cell.length_c   1.000
_cell.angle_alpha   90.00
_cell.angle_beta   90.00
_cell.angle_gamma   90.00
#
_symmetry.space_group_name_H-M   'P 1'
#
loop_
_entity.id
_entity.type
_entity.pdbx_description
1 polymer ?
#
loop_
_entity_poly.entity_id
_entity_poly.type
_entity_poly.pdbx_seq_one_letter_code
_entity_poly.pdbx_strand_id
1 'polypeptide(L)'
;MNTNQEASGRIVAVSTSRTKGVKKKNIMRGKLIKEYGLENDAHAGKWHRQLSLLATENIREVQQKGLDVDSGDFAENITTEGLALWKLLVGTKLSLGDNVLVEVTQIGKTCHSRCAIYHQVGDCVMPKKGIFARVLKGGIVQPGDVIQVLGADTGSEVLPIVQERQVA
;
A
#
# COMPACT_ATOMS: atom_id res chain seq x y z
N MET A 1 -29.19 0.01 -11.91
CA MET A 1 -28.16 0.38 -12.91
C MET A 1 -26.83 -0.12 -12.35
N ASN A 2 -26.31 -1.23 -12.88
CA ASN A 2 -25.05 -1.82 -12.40
C ASN A 2 -23.88 -1.11 -13.08
N THR A 3 -23.28 -0.15 -12.39
CA THR A 3 -21.98 0.40 -12.77
C THR A 3 -20.89 -0.44 -12.12
N ASN A 4 -20.51 -1.56 -12.74
CA ASN A 4 -19.20 -2.16 -12.51
C ASN A 4 -18.16 -1.25 -13.16
N GLN A 5 -17.93 -0.09 -12.55
CA GLN A 5 -16.79 0.73 -12.86
C GLN A 5 -15.64 0.13 -12.05
N GLU A 6 -14.79 -0.66 -12.73
CA GLU A 6 -13.60 -1.20 -12.08
C GLU A 6 -12.77 -0.04 -11.55
N ALA A 7 -12.58 0.00 -10.22
CA ALA A 7 -11.79 1.04 -9.60
C ALA A 7 -10.35 0.92 -10.13
N SER A 8 -9.87 1.99 -10.75
CA SER A 8 -8.56 2.05 -11.37
C SER A 8 -7.77 3.27 -10.91
N GLY A 9 -6.46 3.13 -10.95
CA GLY A 9 -5.51 4.20 -10.63
C GLY A 9 -4.23 4.01 -11.41
N ARG A 10 -3.17 4.68 -10.97
CA ARG A 10 -1.84 4.54 -11.56
C ARG A 10 -0.73 4.64 -10.52
N ILE A 11 0.44 4.08 -10.86
CA ILE A 11 1.67 4.31 -10.11
C ILE A 11 2.22 5.69 -10.47
N VAL A 12 2.47 6.51 -9.46
CA VAL A 12 3.13 7.82 -9.60
C VAL A 12 4.62 7.72 -9.31
N ALA A 13 5.00 6.90 -8.32
CA ALA A 13 6.40 6.70 -7.96
C ALA A 13 6.64 5.27 -7.48
N VAL A 14 7.86 4.79 -7.75
CA VAL A 14 8.42 3.58 -7.15
C VAL A 14 9.62 4.01 -6.32
N SER A 15 9.65 3.60 -5.04
CA SER A 15 10.62 4.08 -4.07
C SER A 15 11.25 2.91 -3.29
N THR A 16 12.56 2.98 -3.07
CA THR A 16 13.31 1.95 -2.34
C THR A 16 14.29 2.55 -1.33
N SER A 17 14.63 1.78 -0.29
CA SER A 17 15.73 2.10 0.62
C SER A 17 16.47 0.83 1.04
N ARG A 18 17.80 0.88 1.13
CA ARG A 18 18.61 -0.24 1.63
C ARG A 18 18.68 -0.33 3.15
N THR A 19 18.15 0.67 3.84
CA THR A 19 18.11 0.76 5.30
C THR A 19 16.68 1.02 5.78
N LYS A 20 16.33 0.48 6.95
CA LYS A 20 15.02 0.74 7.59
C LYS A 20 15.04 2.10 8.32
N GLY A 21 13.87 2.72 8.47
CA GLY A 21 13.71 3.95 9.24
C GLY A 21 14.13 5.25 8.53
N VAL A 22 14.67 5.16 7.31
CA VAL A 22 15.03 6.31 6.46
C VAL A 22 13.99 6.53 5.38
N LYS A 23 13.95 7.75 4.81
CA LYS A 23 13.18 8.08 3.61
C LYS A 23 13.64 7.21 2.43
N LYS A 24 12.71 6.79 1.59
CA LYS A 24 13.02 6.02 0.37
C LYS A 24 13.40 6.97 -0.77
N LYS A 25 14.16 6.46 -1.73
CA LYS A 25 14.55 7.18 -2.94
C LYS A 25 13.73 6.67 -4.12
N ASN A 26 13.24 7.58 -4.94
CA ASN A 26 12.52 7.25 -6.16
C ASN A 26 13.47 6.62 -7.18
N ILE A 27 12.97 5.59 -7.88
CA ILE A 27 13.67 4.85 -8.93
C ILE A 27 12.78 4.78 -10.17
N MET A 28 13.41 4.70 -11.34
CA MET A 28 12.69 4.64 -12.63
C MET A 28 11.82 3.39 -12.77
N ARG A 29 12.28 2.26 -12.22
CA ARG A 29 11.59 0.97 -12.24
C ARG A 29 11.99 0.12 -11.05
N GLY A 30 11.05 -0.66 -10.52
CA GLY A 30 11.26 -1.60 -9.43
C GLY A 30 10.94 -3.03 -9.87
N LYS A 31 11.72 -4.00 -9.41
CA LYS A 31 11.44 -5.41 -9.62
C LYS A 31 10.78 -6.00 -8.37
N LEU A 32 9.54 -6.44 -8.51
CA LEU A 32 8.81 -7.14 -7.46
C LEU A 32 9.08 -8.64 -7.58
N ILE A 33 9.55 -9.22 -6.48
CA ILE A 33 9.86 -10.64 -6.35
C ILE A 33 8.70 -11.31 -5.63
N LYS A 34 8.15 -12.36 -6.24
CA LYS A 34 7.05 -13.17 -5.68
C LYS A 34 7.39 -13.62 -4.26
N GLU A 35 6.42 -13.46 -3.35
CA GLU A 35 6.50 -13.81 -1.93
C GLU A 35 7.73 -13.23 -1.20
N TYR A 36 8.20 -12.07 -1.65
CA TYR A 36 9.37 -11.41 -1.08
C TYR A 36 9.27 -9.88 -1.05
N GLY A 37 8.78 -9.23 -2.11
CA GLY A 37 8.63 -7.76 -2.15
C GLY A 37 9.53 -7.08 -3.17
N LEU A 38 9.82 -5.79 -2.95
CA LEU A 38 10.64 -4.98 -3.87
C LEU A 38 12.14 -5.33 -3.74
N GLU A 39 12.76 -5.68 -4.85
CA GLU A 39 14.21 -5.97 -4.91
C GLU A 39 15.02 -4.78 -4.40
N ASN A 40 16.05 -5.09 -3.57
CA ASN A 40 16.92 -4.11 -2.89
C ASN A 40 16.25 -3.22 -1.82
N ASP A 41 15.00 -3.51 -1.43
CA ASP A 41 14.35 -2.81 -0.32
C ASP A 41 14.64 -3.47 1.05
N ALA A 42 14.89 -2.65 2.06
CA ALA A 42 15.16 -3.09 3.42
C ALA A 42 13.98 -3.78 4.11
N HIS A 43 12.75 -3.58 3.60
CA HIS A 43 11.54 -4.22 4.12
C HIS A 43 11.15 -5.46 3.33
N ALA A 44 11.84 -5.80 2.24
CA ALA A 44 11.59 -7.04 1.52
C ALA A 44 11.95 -8.27 2.39
N GLY A 45 11.21 -9.35 2.21
CA GLY A 45 11.37 -10.60 2.95
C GLY A 45 10.13 -11.49 2.90
N LYS A 46 10.23 -12.68 3.49
CA LYS A 46 9.12 -13.65 3.58
C LYS A 46 8.20 -13.33 4.77
N TRP A 47 7.37 -12.29 4.63
CA TRP A 47 6.40 -11.86 5.64
C TRP A 47 5.21 -11.17 4.99
N HIS A 48 4.22 -10.71 5.76
CA HIS A 48 2.97 -10.17 5.20
C HIS A 48 3.08 -8.74 4.66
N ARG A 49 4.10 -7.95 5.00
CA ARG A 49 4.28 -6.55 4.54
C ARG A 49 5.41 -6.42 3.52
N GLN A 50 5.34 -7.21 2.46
CA GLN A 50 6.37 -7.29 1.42
C GLN A 50 6.46 -5.99 0.60
N LEU A 51 5.34 -5.29 0.47
CA LEU A 51 5.22 -4.06 -0.30
C LEU A 51 4.32 -3.08 0.45
N SER A 52 4.74 -1.81 0.55
CA SER A 52 3.93 -0.72 1.10
C SER A 52 3.40 0.20 0.00
N LEU A 53 2.15 0.64 0.11
CA LEU A 53 1.51 1.56 -0.83
C LEU A 53 0.87 2.75 -0.09
N LEU A 54 0.92 3.92 -0.72
CA LEU A 54 0.26 5.15 -0.25
C LEU A 54 -0.28 5.94 -1.45
N ALA A 55 -1.39 6.65 -1.26
CA ALA A 55 -2.00 7.46 -2.31
C ALA A 55 -1.46 8.90 -2.28
N THR A 56 -1.21 9.47 -3.45
CA THR A 56 -0.75 10.86 -3.65
C THR A 56 -1.70 11.85 -3.02
N GLU A 57 -3.01 11.57 -3.07
CA GLU A 57 -4.06 12.34 -2.41
C GLU A 57 -3.79 12.48 -0.91
N ASN A 58 -3.27 11.44 -0.27
CA ASN A 58 -2.95 11.47 1.16
C ASN A 58 -1.62 12.17 1.45
N ILE A 59 -0.67 12.15 0.51
CA ILE A 59 0.55 12.98 0.60
C ILE A 59 0.18 14.46 0.47
N ARG A 60 -0.68 14.82 -0.49
CA ARG A 60 -1.18 16.19 -0.70
C ARG A 60 -1.90 16.75 0.52
N GLU A 61 -2.69 15.95 1.23
CA GLU A 61 -3.30 16.37 2.50
C GLU A 61 -2.26 16.76 3.57
N VAL A 62 -1.11 16.09 3.58
CA VAL A 62 -0.01 16.41 4.51
C VAL A 62 0.74 17.65 4.04
N GLN A 63 0.99 17.80 2.73
CA GLN A 63 1.59 18.99 2.13
C GLN A 63 0.74 20.25 2.38
N GLN A 64 -0.58 20.15 2.30
CA GLN A 64 -1.52 21.25 2.60
C GLN A 64 -1.43 21.75 4.04
N LYS A 65 -0.87 20.95 4.97
CA LYS A 65 -0.57 21.37 6.34
C LYS A 65 0.79 22.09 6.47
N GLY A 66 1.45 22.39 5.35
CA GLY A 66 2.72 23.11 5.29
C GLY A 66 3.97 22.22 5.43
N LEU A 67 3.83 20.90 5.22
CA LEU A 67 4.94 19.96 5.38
C LEU A 67 5.61 19.66 4.04
N ASP A 68 6.93 19.78 4.02
CA ASP A 68 7.77 19.44 2.85
C ASP A 68 8.06 17.93 2.81
N VAL A 69 7.19 17.21 2.12
CA VAL A 69 7.20 15.75 1.96
C VAL A 69 6.82 15.36 0.54
N ASP A 70 7.40 14.27 0.04
CA ASP A 70 7.11 13.73 -1.29
C ASP A 70 7.01 12.19 -1.27
N SER A 71 6.77 11.60 -2.44
CA SER A 71 6.71 10.15 -2.65
C SER A 71 7.96 9.45 -2.12
N GLY A 72 7.73 8.42 -1.31
CA GLY A 72 8.76 7.62 -0.64
C GLY A 72 9.14 8.12 0.75
N ASP A 73 8.74 9.33 1.13
CA ASP A 73 9.09 9.92 2.43
C ASP A 73 8.42 9.17 3.57
N PHE A 74 7.20 8.66 3.36
CA PHE A 74 6.46 7.87 4.34
C PHE A 74 6.87 6.39 4.38
N ALA A 75 7.96 6.03 3.69
CA ALA A 75 8.48 4.69 3.53
C ALA A 75 7.54 3.72 2.78
N GLU A 76 6.65 4.27 1.96
CA GLU A 76 5.90 3.56 0.92
C GLU A 76 6.82 3.15 -0.23
N ASN A 77 6.62 1.96 -0.78
CA ASN A 77 7.32 1.51 -1.98
C ASN A 77 6.65 2.00 -3.25
N ILE A 78 5.31 2.07 -3.25
CA ILE A 78 4.52 2.49 -4.41
C ILE A 78 3.67 3.67 -3.97
N THR A 79 3.88 4.81 -4.63
CA THR A 79 2.94 5.93 -4.55
C THR A 79 1.93 5.79 -5.68
N THR A 80 0.65 5.87 -5.36
CA THR A 80 -0.46 5.70 -6.31
C THR A 80 -1.23 7.00 -6.50
N GLU A 81 -2.08 7.08 -7.51
CA GLU A 81 -3.06 8.15 -7.70
C GLU A 81 -4.36 7.55 -8.25
N GLY A 82 -5.50 8.14 -7.89
CA GLY A 82 -6.84 7.74 -8.33
C GLY A 82 -7.50 6.69 -7.44
N LEU A 83 -6.84 6.22 -6.39
CA LEU A 83 -7.33 5.13 -5.53
C LEU A 83 -7.34 5.51 -4.05
N ALA A 84 -8.50 5.33 -3.42
CA ALA A 84 -8.62 5.39 -1.96
C ALA A 84 -8.15 4.07 -1.33
N LEU A 85 -6.84 3.81 -1.34
CA LEU A 85 -6.23 2.54 -0.92
C LEU A 85 -6.72 2.02 0.44
N TRP A 86 -6.85 2.91 1.42
CA TRP A 86 -7.27 2.57 2.79
C TRP A 86 -8.73 2.13 2.93
N LYS A 87 -9.54 2.29 1.88
CA LYS A 87 -10.92 1.78 1.81
C LYS A 87 -11.00 0.37 1.23
N LEU A 88 -9.89 -0.17 0.72
CA LEU A 88 -9.85 -1.55 0.23
C LEU A 88 -9.93 -2.54 1.39
N LEU A 89 -10.46 -3.73 1.09
CA LEU A 89 -10.51 -4.82 2.05
C LEU A 89 -9.18 -5.58 2.04
N VAL A 90 -8.76 -6.10 3.20
CA VAL A 90 -7.73 -7.14 3.25
C VAL A 90 -8.20 -8.33 2.40
N GLY A 91 -7.28 -8.92 1.63
CA GLY A 91 -7.58 -9.94 0.62
C GLY A 91 -7.87 -9.37 -0.78
N THR A 92 -8.03 -8.06 -0.93
CA THR A 92 -8.22 -7.44 -2.25
C THR A 92 -6.97 -7.65 -3.11
N LYS A 93 -7.15 -8.10 -4.35
CA LYS A 93 -6.08 -8.23 -5.33
C LYS A 93 -5.97 -6.97 -6.19
N LEU A 94 -4.73 -6.54 -6.43
CA LEU A 94 -4.40 -5.42 -7.30
C LEU A 94 -3.48 -5.90 -8.43
N SER A 95 -3.86 -5.63 -9.67
CA SER A 95 -2.95 -5.71 -10.81
C SER A 95 -2.15 -4.42 -10.88
N LEU A 96 -0.83 -4.53 -11.05
CA LEU A 96 0.08 -3.39 -11.27
C LEU A 96 0.75 -3.56 -12.64
N GLY A 97 0.45 -2.65 -13.56
CA GLY A 97 0.84 -2.80 -14.96
C GLY A 97 0.28 -4.10 -15.55
N ASP A 98 1.02 -4.71 -16.47
CA ASP A 98 0.50 -5.84 -17.25
C ASP A 98 0.65 -7.20 -16.55
N ASN A 99 1.59 -7.32 -15.61
CA ASN A 99 2.09 -8.65 -15.20
C ASN A 99 2.26 -8.85 -13.70
N VAL A 100 2.13 -7.81 -12.89
CA VAL A 100 2.29 -7.94 -11.44
C VAL A 100 0.94 -8.09 -10.78
N LEU A 101 0.85 -9.04 -9.85
CA LEU A 101 -0.32 -9.22 -8.99
C LEU A 101 0.11 -9.14 -7.53
N VAL A 102 -0.55 -8.28 -6.77
CA VAL A 102 -0.36 -8.17 -5.31
C VAL A 102 -1.68 -8.33 -4.59
N GLU A 103 -1.63 -8.72 -3.32
CA GLU A 103 -2.82 -8.83 -2.46
C GLU A 103 -2.64 -7.99 -1.21
N VAL A 104 -3.65 -7.19 -0.89
CA VAL A 104 -3.69 -6.36 0.32
C VAL A 104 -3.69 -7.26 1.55
N THR A 105 -2.70 -7.13 2.41
CA THR A 105 -2.55 -7.92 3.64
C THR A 105 -2.88 -7.12 4.89
N GLN A 106 -2.80 -5.78 4.82
CA GLN A 106 -3.03 -4.94 5.98
C GLN A 106 -3.38 -3.50 5.57
N ILE A 107 -4.29 -2.88 6.32
CA ILE A 107 -4.59 -1.44 6.25
C ILE A 107 -3.99 -0.76 7.49
N GLY A 108 -3.30 0.35 7.27
CA GLY A 108 -2.65 1.11 8.33
C GLY A 108 -1.56 0.32 9.06
N LYS A 109 -0.98 0.91 10.10
CA LYS A 109 -0.12 0.21 11.08
C LYS A 109 0.07 1.03 12.35
N THR A 110 0.25 0.36 13.48
CA THR A 110 0.81 1.02 14.66
C THR A 110 2.30 1.31 14.43
N CYS A 111 2.73 2.54 14.73
CA CYS A 111 4.15 2.89 14.75
C CYS A 111 4.69 2.65 16.17
N HIS A 112 5.57 1.66 16.32
CA HIS A 112 6.22 1.35 17.60
C HIS A 112 7.51 2.15 17.82
N SER A 113 8.09 2.69 16.75
CA SER A 113 9.29 3.53 16.78
C SER A 113 9.09 4.80 15.96
N ARG A 114 9.77 5.88 16.36
CA ARG A 114 9.76 7.16 15.66
C ARG A 114 10.64 7.03 14.41
N CYS A 115 10.05 7.18 13.22
CA CYS A 115 10.78 7.20 11.95
C CYS A 115 11.18 8.64 11.58
N ALA A 116 11.97 8.79 10.50
CA ALA A 116 12.37 10.11 9.98
C ALA A 116 11.19 11.09 9.84
N ILE A 117 10.02 10.61 9.39
CA ILE A 117 8.82 11.43 9.27
C ILE A 117 8.27 11.86 10.62
N TYR A 118 8.19 10.96 11.60
CA TYR A 118 7.73 11.36 12.93
C TYR A 118 8.62 12.47 13.51
N HIS A 119 9.94 12.38 13.32
CA HIS A 119 10.87 13.41 13.76
C HIS A 119 10.72 14.73 13.00
N GLN A 120 10.38 14.68 11.71
CA GLN A 120 10.20 15.87 10.88
C GLN A 120 8.83 16.54 11.11
N VAL A 121 7.75 15.77 11.28
CA VAL A 121 6.37 16.30 11.17
C VAL A 121 5.42 15.86 12.29
N GLY A 122 5.82 14.96 13.19
CA GLY A 122 5.03 14.54 14.36
C GLY A 122 3.83 13.61 14.09
N ASP A 123 3.25 13.61 12.89
CA ASP A 123 2.12 12.73 12.52
C ASP A 123 2.36 12.04 11.16
N CYS A 124 2.38 10.71 11.16
CA CYS A 124 2.60 9.93 9.95
C CYS A 124 1.27 9.48 9.35
N VAL A 125 1.13 9.60 8.02
CA VAL A 125 -0.10 9.19 7.33
C VAL A 125 -0.22 7.67 7.16
N MET A 126 0.90 6.94 7.14
CA MET A 126 0.92 5.48 6.95
C MET A 126 0.10 4.70 7.97
N PRO A 127 0.14 5.03 9.29
CA PRO A 127 -0.75 4.42 10.28
C PRO A 127 -2.24 4.42 9.95
N LYS A 128 -2.71 5.45 9.25
CA LYS A 128 -4.14 5.69 9.00
C LYS A 128 -4.55 5.30 7.59
N LYS A 129 -3.70 5.58 6.60
CA LYS A 129 -4.08 5.50 5.18
C LYS A 129 -3.14 4.67 4.30
N GLY A 130 -1.97 4.31 4.80
CA GLY A 130 -1.07 3.40 4.09
C GLY A 130 -1.64 1.98 4.08
N ILE A 131 -1.30 1.20 3.06
CA ILE A 131 -1.62 -0.23 3.03
C ILE A 131 -0.34 -1.05 2.80
N PHE A 132 -0.44 -2.33 3.12
CA PHE A 132 0.61 -3.31 2.85
C PHE A 132 0.05 -4.44 2.01
N ALA A 133 0.93 -5.04 1.21
CA ALA A 133 0.58 -6.13 0.33
C ALA A 133 1.67 -7.20 0.27
N ARG A 134 1.27 -8.40 -0.16
CA ARG A 134 2.15 -9.49 -0.59
C ARG A 134 2.17 -9.62 -2.10
N VAL A 135 3.30 -10.03 -2.67
CA VAL A 135 3.48 -10.19 -4.12
C VAL A 135 3.10 -11.62 -4.52
N LEU A 136 1.95 -11.76 -5.19
CA LEU A 136 1.45 -13.05 -5.70
C LEU A 136 2.13 -13.45 -7.01
N LYS A 137 2.34 -12.46 -7.90
CA LYS A 137 3.06 -12.60 -9.16
C LYS A 137 4.03 -11.43 -9.31
N GLY A 138 5.33 -11.73 -9.40
CA GLY A 138 6.39 -10.75 -9.55
C GLY A 138 6.53 -10.21 -10.98
N GLY A 139 7.29 -9.14 -11.13
CA GLY A 139 7.48 -8.44 -12.41
C GLY A 139 8.11 -7.07 -12.21
N ILE A 140 8.20 -6.30 -13.30
CA ILE A 140 8.67 -4.91 -13.27
C ILE A 140 7.47 -3.98 -13.08
N VAL A 141 7.62 -2.98 -12.21
CA VAL A 141 6.70 -1.86 -12.06
C VAL A 141 7.44 -0.54 -12.24
N GLN A 142 6.75 0.48 -12.75
CA GLN A 142 7.30 1.81 -12.99
C GLN A 142 6.22 2.90 -12.90
N PRO A 143 6.59 4.18 -12.71
CA PRO A 143 5.66 5.29 -12.85
C PRO A 143 4.91 5.24 -14.18
N GLY A 144 3.61 5.50 -14.14
CA GLY A 144 2.69 5.43 -15.28
C GLY A 144 1.93 4.11 -15.40
N ASP A 145 2.37 3.03 -14.74
CA ASP A 145 1.67 1.75 -14.79
C ASP A 145 0.26 1.87 -14.21
N VAL A 146 -0.72 1.30 -14.91
CA VAL A 146 -2.12 1.26 -14.48
C VAL A 146 -2.26 0.31 -13.29
N ILE A 147 -3.11 0.68 -12.34
CA ILE A 147 -3.52 -0.15 -11.21
C ILE A 147 -4.98 -0.52 -11.41
N GLN A 148 -5.29 -1.81 -11.34
CA GLN A 148 -6.67 -2.30 -11.40
C GLN A 148 -7.02 -3.05 -10.10
N VAL A 149 -8.19 -2.75 -9.54
CA VAL A 149 -8.73 -3.45 -8.38
C VAL A 149 -9.56 -4.64 -8.85
N LEU A 150 -9.13 -5.86 -8.52
CA LEU A 150 -9.74 -7.10 -9.01
C LEU A 150 -10.73 -7.73 -8.01
N GLY A 151 -10.94 -7.11 -6.83
CA GLY A 151 -11.77 -7.63 -5.75
C GLY A 151 -11.03 -8.55 -4.77
N ALA A 152 -11.71 -8.96 -3.69
CA ALA A 152 -11.24 -9.98 -2.76
C ALA A 152 -11.93 -11.32 -3.08
N ASP A 153 -11.22 -12.44 -2.98
CA ASP A 153 -11.84 -13.76 -3.22
C ASP A 153 -12.98 -13.95 -2.20
N THR A 154 -14.23 -13.98 -2.65
CA THR A 154 -15.42 -14.27 -1.81
C THR A 154 -15.54 -15.77 -1.49
N GLY A 155 -14.41 -16.49 -1.42
CA GLY A 155 -14.30 -17.94 -1.31
C GLY A 155 -13.94 -18.44 0.10
N SER A 156 -14.67 -18.01 1.11
CA SER A 156 -14.88 -18.74 2.37
C SER A 156 -16.11 -18.18 3.03
N GLU A 157 -17.04 -19.08 3.36
CA GLU A 157 -18.24 -18.75 4.13
C GLU A 157 -17.86 -17.92 5.35
N VAL A 158 -18.36 -16.70 5.39
CA VAL A 158 -18.35 -15.89 6.61
C VAL A 158 -19.30 -16.60 7.56
N LEU A 159 -18.77 -17.38 8.51
CA LEU A 159 -19.57 -17.90 9.62
C LEU A 159 -20.24 -16.70 10.30
N PRO A 160 -21.57 -16.69 10.45
CA PRO A 160 -22.26 -15.55 11.03
C PRO A 160 -21.76 -15.34 12.46
N ILE A 161 -21.38 -14.09 12.75
CA ILE A 161 -21.09 -13.62 14.10
C ILE A 161 -22.36 -13.87 14.92
N VAL A 162 -22.28 -14.83 15.84
CA VAL A 162 -23.35 -15.10 16.80
C VAL A 162 -23.50 -13.85 17.67
N GLN A 163 -24.57 -13.08 17.46
CA GLN A 163 -24.92 -11.99 18.36
C GLN A 163 -25.32 -12.61 19.70
N GLU A 164 -24.54 -12.33 20.74
CA GLU A 164 -24.90 -12.65 22.12
C GLU A 164 -26.25 -11.98 22.42
N ARG A 165 -27.25 -12.83 22.73
CA ARG A 165 -28.53 -12.39 23.26
C ARG A 165 -28.28 -11.80 24.65
N GLN A 166 -28.57 -10.53 24.84
CA GLN A 166 -28.86 -10.00 26.16
C GLN A 166 -30.11 -10.72 26.69
N VAL A 167 -29.92 -11.50 27.75
CA VAL A 167 -31.00 -12.01 28.58
C VAL A 167 -31.50 -10.84 29.44
N ALA A 168 -32.83 -10.71 29.52
CA ALA A 168 -33.56 -9.72 30.30
C ALA A 168 -33.22 -9.75 31.79
#